data_AF-A0A2D4ETH9-F1
#
_entry.id   AF-A0A2D4ETH9-F1
#
_cell.length_a   1.000
_cell.length_b   1.000
_cell.length_c   1.000
_cell.angle_alpha   90.00
_cell.angle_beta   90.00
_cell.angle_gamma   90.00
#
_symmetry.space_group_name_H-M   'P 1'
#
loop_
_entity.id
_entity.type
_entity.pdbx_description
1 polymer ?
#
loop_
_entity_poly.entity_id
_entity_poly.type
_entity_poly.pdbx_seq_one_letter_code
_entity_poly.pdbx_strand_id
1 'polypeptide(L)'
;MYHVLTKNTTVTDHNRNLLVETIRSITEILIWGDQNDSSVFDFFLEKNMFVFFLNILRQKSGRYVCVQLLQTLNILFENISHETSLYYLLSNNYVNSIIVHKFDFSDEEIMAYYISFLKTLSLKLNNHTVHFFYNEHTNDFALYTEAIKFFNHPESMVRIAVRTITLNVYKVSLDNQPMLHYIRDKTAVP
;
A
#
# COMPACT_ATOMS: atom_id res chain seq x y z
N MET A 1 15.60 3.59 16.13
CA MET A 1 14.60 2.78 15.37
C MET A 1 15.25 1.88 14.33
N TYR A 2 16.09 2.38 13.40
CA TYR A 2 16.79 1.53 12.41
C TYR A 2 17.52 0.33 13.04
N HIS A 3 18.35 0.56 14.07
CA HIS A 3 19.04 -0.52 14.78
C HIS A 3 18.11 -1.56 15.44
N VAL A 4 16.88 -1.18 15.81
CA VAL A 4 15.90 -2.11 16.36
C VAL A 4 15.41 -3.06 15.27
N LEU A 5 15.07 -2.51 14.10
CA LEU A 5 14.64 -3.32 12.94
C LEU A 5 15.75 -4.25 12.45
N THR A 6 17.01 -3.79 12.40
CA THR A 6 18.13 -4.63 11.96
C THR A 6 18.45 -5.75 12.94
N LYS A 7 18.21 -5.56 14.24
CA LYS A 7 18.44 -6.62 15.26
C LYS A 7 17.27 -7.60 15.37
N ASN A 8 16.09 -7.21 14.91
CA ASN A 8 14.84 -7.98 15.03
C ASN A 8 14.25 -8.24 13.65
N THR A 9 15.02 -8.86 12.75
CA THR A 9 14.58 -9.14 11.39
C THR A 9 13.48 -10.20 11.33
N THR A 10 13.44 -11.12 12.29
CA THR A 10 12.41 -12.15 12.41
C THR A 10 11.43 -11.82 13.54
N VAL A 11 10.13 -11.91 13.25
CA VAL A 11 9.07 -11.69 14.23
C VAL A 11 8.91 -12.92 15.12
N THR A 12 8.83 -12.67 16.43
CA THR A 12 8.61 -13.65 17.48
C THR A 12 7.60 -13.09 18.48
N ASP A 13 7.02 -13.94 19.33
CA ASP A 13 6.10 -13.46 20.38
C ASP A 13 6.76 -12.48 21.36
N HIS A 14 8.08 -12.55 21.53
CA HIS A 14 8.82 -11.68 22.43
C HIS A 14 9.07 -10.28 21.85
N ASN A 15 9.19 -10.14 20.52
CA ASN A 15 9.55 -8.88 19.87
C ASN A 15 8.42 -8.24 19.04
N ARG A 16 7.30 -8.93 18.82
CA ARG A 16 6.21 -8.44 17.95
C ARG A 16 5.69 -7.06 18.35
N ASN A 17 5.52 -6.79 19.65
CA ASN A 17 5.04 -5.49 20.14
C ASN A 17 6.09 -4.40 19.90
N LEU A 18 7.36 -4.71 20.16
CA LEU A 18 8.47 -3.78 19.90
C LEU A 18 8.57 -3.41 18.43
N LEU A 19 8.42 -4.40 17.53
CA LEU A 19 8.47 -4.18 16.08
C LEU A 19 7.30 -3.32 15.59
N VAL A 20 6.08 -3.62 16.03
CA VAL A 20 4.89 -2.83 15.71
C VAL A 20 5.06 -1.37 16.15
N GLU A 21 5.47 -1.14 17.40
CA GLU A 21 5.68 0.22 17.90
C GLU A 21 6.81 0.94 17.17
N THR A 22 7.89 0.23 16.84
CA THR A 22 9.00 0.80 16.07
C THR A 22 8.53 1.26 14.68
N ILE A 23 7.71 0.45 14.01
CA ILE A 23 7.15 0.76 12.68
C ILE A 23 6.19 1.95 12.75
N ARG A 24 5.34 2.02 13.78
CA ARG A 24 4.46 3.16 14.03
C ARG A 24 5.27 4.44 14.23
N SER A 25 6.29 4.43 15.10
CA SER A 25 7.14 5.60 15.33
C SER A 25 7.91 6.04 14.09
N ILE A 26 8.41 5.10 13.26
CA ILE A 26 9.05 5.45 11.99
C ILE A 26 8.05 6.16 11.07
N THR A 27 6.81 5.67 11.01
CA THR A 27 5.76 6.26 10.17
C THR A 27 5.37 7.66 10.63
N GLU A 28 5.24 7.89 11.94
CA GLU A 28 4.98 9.22 12.49
C GLU A 28 6.10 10.20 12.14
N ILE A 29 7.36 9.76 12.24
CA ILE A 29 8.52 10.57 11.88
C ILE A 29 8.58 10.83 10.38
N LEU A 30 8.23 9.86 9.54
CA LEU A 30 8.11 10.08 8.09
C LEU A 30 7.04 11.12 7.76
N ILE A 31 5.87 11.03 8.35
CA ILE A 31 4.78 12.00 8.13
C ILE A 31 5.21 13.39 8.58
N TRP A 32 5.88 13.50 9.72
CA TRP A 32 6.42 14.78 10.19
C TRP A 32 7.51 15.30 9.25
N GLY A 33 8.45 14.44 8.84
CA GLY A 33 9.56 14.76 7.96
C GLY A 33 9.09 15.23 6.57
N ASP A 34 8.00 14.65 6.05
CA ASP A 34 7.37 15.07 4.80
C ASP A 34 7.09 16.57 4.75
N GLN A 35 6.66 17.13 5.88
CA GLN A 35 6.21 18.52 5.97
C GLN A 35 7.27 19.47 6.54
N ASN A 36 8.27 18.94 7.27
CA ASN A 36 9.16 19.77 8.10
C ASN A 36 10.64 19.57 7.80
N ASP A 37 11.08 18.38 7.37
CA ASP A 37 12.49 18.05 7.19
C ASP A 37 12.70 16.89 6.20
N SER A 38 13.09 17.22 4.97
CA SER A 38 13.32 16.23 3.90
C SER A 38 14.46 15.26 4.21
N SER A 39 15.41 15.61 5.09
CA SER A 39 16.53 14.73 5.44
C SER A 39 16.08 13.44 6.12
N VAL A 40 14.88 13.44 6.72
CA VAL A 40 14.23 12.26 7.27
C VAL A 40 13.94 11.23 6.16
N PHE A 41 13.43 11.67 5.01
CA PHE A 41 13.19 10.81 3.85
C PHE A 41 14.51 10.31 3.25
N ASP A 42 15.51 11.18 3.13
CA ASP A 42 16.83 10.78 2.63
C ASP A 42 17.42 9.64 3.48
N PHE A 43 17.38 9.77 4.80
CA PHE A 43 17.83 8.71 5.71
C PHE A 43 17.00 7.42 5.57
N PHE A 44 15.68 7.55 5.49
CA PHE A 44 14.78 6.40 5.33
C PHE A 44 15.07 5.60 4.06
N LEU A 45 15.36 6.31 2.96
CA LEU A 45 15.70 5.74 1.67
C LEU A 45 17.11 5.15 1.66
N GLU A 46 18.11 5.88 2.17
CA GLU A 46 19.50 5.41 2.26
C GLU A 46 19.60 4.10 3.05
N LYS A 47 18.81 3.97 4.11
CA LYS A 47 18.75 2.75 4.93
C LYS A 47 17.73 1.71 4.44
N ASN A 48 17.09 1.96 3.30
CA ASN A 48 16.08 1.10 2.68
C ASN A 48 15.00 0.63 3.69
N MET A 49 14.56 1.54 4.57
CA MET A 49 13.79 1.16 5.76
C MET A 49 12.40 0.59 5.42
N PHE A 50 11.83 0.93 4.26
CA PHE A 50 10.54 0.39 3.83
C PHE A 50 10.57 -1.13 3.63
N VAL A 51 11.73 -1.72 3.30
CA VAL A 51 11.85 -3.17 3.09
C VAL A 51 11.52 -3.96 4.36
N PHE A 52 11.76 -3.40 5.55
CA PHE A 52 11.44 -4.06 6.81
C PHE A 52 9.93 -4.23 6.97
N PHE A 53 9.11 -3.28 6.53
CA PHE A 53 7.65 -3.36 6.59
C PHE A 53 7.17 -4.57 5.77
N LEU A 54 7.68 -4.69 4.54
CA LEU A 54 7.38 -5.81 3.65
C LEU A 54 7.88 -7.15 4.21
N ASN A 55 9.10 -7.19 4.74
CA ASN A 55 9.69 -8.41 5.29
C ASN A 55 8.91 -8.91 6.52
N ILE A 56 8.49 -8.02 7.41
CA ILE A 56 7.69 -8.37 8.59
C ILE A 56 6.31 -8.87 8.17
N LEU A 57 5.70 -8.26 7.15
CA LEU A 57 4.42 -8.70 6.59
C LEU A 57 4.52 -10.13 6.03
N ARG A 58 5.59 -10.43 5.29
CA ARG A 58 5.80 -11.73 4.61
C ARG A 58 6.00 -12.91 5.57
N GLN A 59 6.35 -12.66 6.83
CA GLN A 59 6.68 -13.70 7.80
C GLN A 59 5.47 -14.42 8.41
N LYS A 60 4.24 -14.08 8.00
CA LYS A 60 3.00 -14.67 8.56
C LYS A 60 2.95 -14.56 10.09
N SER A 61 3.36 -13.40 10.60
CA SER A 61 3.60 -13.08 12.01
C SER A 61 2.34 -13.01 12.90
N GLY A 62 1.24 -13.63 12.47
CA GLY A 62 -0.07 -13.59 13.12
C GLY A 62 -0.90 -12.35 12.77
N ARG A 63 -2.20 -12.44 13.11
CA ARG A 63 -3.21 -11.39 12.86
C ARG A 63 -2.79 -10.02 13.37
N TYR A 64 -2.34 -9.94 14.63
CA TYR A 64 -2.00 -8.68 15.29
C TYR A 64 -1.00 -7.84 14.50
N VAL A 65 0.13 -8.44 14.11
CA VAL A 65 1.20 -7.73 13.38
C VAL A 65 0.72 -7.32 11.98
N CYS A 66 -0.04 -8.18 11.30
CA CYS A 66 -0.58 -7.89 9.97
C CYS A 66 -1.55 -6.69 10.00
N VAL A 67 -2.49 -6.68 10.93
CA VAL A 67 -3.47 -5.59 11.12
C VAL A 67 -2.73 -4.27 11.40
N GLN A 68 -1.78 -4.28 12.34
CA GLN A 68 -1.04 -3.09 12.72
C GLN A 68 -0.18 -2.53 11.57
N LEU A 69 0.42 -3.40 10.75
CA LEU A 69 1.14 -2.98 9.55
C LEU A 69 0.22 -2.32 8.52
N LEU A 70 -0.93 -2.93 8.22
CA LEU A 70 -1.90 -2.35 7.28
C LEU A 70 -2.47 -1.03 7.78
N GLN A 71 -2.77 -0.92 9.07
CA GLN A 71 -3.17 0.35 9.70
C GLN A 71 -2.08 1.41 9.55
N THR A 72 -0.83 1.06 9.86
CA THR A 72 0.31 1.98 9.77
C THR A 72 0.54 2.47 8.35
N LEU A 73 0.46 1.57 7.36
CA LEU A 73 0.59 1.92 5.94
C LEU A 73 -0.56 2.82 5.47
N ASN A 74 -1.80 2.57 5.92
CA ASN A 74 -2.93 3.47 5.64
C ASN A 74 -2.64 4.89 6.15
N ILE A 75 -2.24 5.03 7.42
CA ILE A 75 -1.93 6.32 8.03
C ILE A 75 -0.80 7.03 7.27
N LEU A 76 0.26 6.29 6.89
CA LEU A 76 1.35 6.83 6.10
C LEU A 76 0.84 7.45 4.80
N PHE A 77 0.20 6.66 3.94
CA PHE A 77 -0.22 7.14 2.63
C PHE A 77 -1.35 8.14 2.70
N GLU A 78 -2.19 8.13 3.72
CA GLU A 78 -3.20 9.18 3.88
C GLU A 78 -2.55 10.55 4.13
N ASN A 79 -1.49 10.59 4.96
CA ASN A 79 -0.91 11.83 5.48
C ASN A 79 0.30 12.38 4.69
N ILE A 80 0.93 11.59 3.83
CA ILE A 80 1.96 12.12 2.91
C ILE A 80 1.31 13.09 1.91
N SER A 81 1.83 14.32 1.86
CA SER A 81 1.29 15.39 1.03
C SER A 81 2.24 15.81 -0.09
N HIS A 82 3.56 15.73 0.12
CA HIS A 82 4.51 16.15 -0.91
C HIS A 82 4.68 15.09 -2.01
N GLU A 83 4.64 15.56 -3.26
CA GLU A 83 4.73 14.68 -4.44
C GLU A 83 6.05 13.91 -4.50
N THR A 84 7.17 14.56 -4.18
CA THR A 84 8.50 13.93 -4.15
C THR A 84 8.54 12.77 -3.16
N SER A 85 8.01 12.95 -1.95
CA SER A 85 7.96 11.90 -0.91
C SER A 85 7.07 10.74 -1.34
N LEU A 86 5.91 11.04 -1.94
CA LEU A 86 5.04 10.02 -2.51
C LEU A 86 5.76 9.21 -3.60
N TYR A 87 6.47 9.89 -4.50
CA TYR A 87 7.22 9.23 -5.57
C TYR A 87 8.30 8.31 -4.99
N TYR A 88 9.04 8.75 -3.99
CA TYR A 88 10.04 7.93 -3.31
C TYR A 88 9.46 6.66 -2.69
N LEU A 89 8.30 6.75 -2.04
CA LEU A 89 7.63 5.59 -1.46
C LEU A 89 7.15 4.60 -2.52
N LEU A 90 6.69 5.09 -3.67
CA LEU A 90 6.15 4.26 -4.76
C LEU A 90 7.23 3.65 -5.67
N SER A 91 8.37 4.33 -5.84
CA SER A 91 9.38 4.01 -6.88
C SER A 91 10.05 2.65 -6.73
N ASN A 92 10.18 2.11 -5.51
CA ASN A 92 10.88 0.85 -5.24
C ASN A 92 9.99 -0.41 -5.33
N ASN A 93 8.76 -0.28 -5.84
CA ASN A 93 7.82 -1.40 -6.06
C ASN A 93 7.41 -2.19 -4.80
N TYR A 94 7.81 -1.73 -3.61
CA TYR A 94 7.41 -2.35 -2.34
C TYR A 94 5.91 -2.22 -2.10
N VAL A 95 5.30 -1.10 -2.51
CA VAL A 95 3.85 -0.90 -2.38
C VAL A 95 3.10 -1.91 -3.24
N ASN A 96 3.47 -2.12 -4.50
CA ASN A 96 2.87 -3.17 -5.31
C ASN A 96 3.09 -4.56 -4.70
N SER A 97 4.27 -4.81 -4.11
CA SER A 97 4.53 -6.07 -3.40
C SER A 97 3.62 -6.29 -2.19
N ILE A 98 3.16 -5.22 -1.53
CA ILE A 98 2.16 -5.26 -0.46
C ILE A 98 0.77 -5.47 -1.06
N ILE A 99 0.42 -4.76 -2.14
CA ILE A 99 -0.88 -4.89 -2.82
C ILE A 99 -1.13 -6.35 -3.23
N VAL A 100 -0.16 -7.00 -3.87
CA VAL A 100 -0.31 -8.39 -4.36
C VAL A 100 -0.06 -9.46 -3.30
N HIS A 101 0.24 -9.06 -2.06
CA HIS A 101 0.46 -9.99 -0.96
C HIS A 101 -0.79 -10.83 -0.68
N LYS A 102 -0.58 -12.11 -0.33
CA LYS A 102 -1.67 -13.06 -0.07
C LYS A 102 -2.11 -12.98 1.39
N PHE A 103 -2.95 -11.99 1.68
CA PHE A 103 -3.62 -11.85 2.97
C PHE A 103 -4.67 -12.94 3.19
N ASP A 104 -4.97 -13.23 4.45
CA ASP A 104 -6.09 -14.09 4.85
C ASP A 104 -7.36 -13.25 4.96
N PHE A 105 -8.15 -13.22 3.88
CA PHE A 105 -9.42 -12.48 3.84
C PHE A 105 -10.58 -13.22 4.50
N SER A 106 -10.36 -14.40 5.10
CA SER A 106 -11.35 -14.96 6.03
C SER A 106 -11.42 -14.14 7.33
N ASP A 107 -10.38 -13.35 7.63
CA ASP A 107 -10.39 -12.34 8.67
C ASP A 107 -10.94 -11.01 8.12
N GLU A 108 -12.17 -10.68 8.50
CA GLU A 108 -12.87 -9.48 8.04
C GLU A 108 -12.12 -8.19 8.40
N GLU A 109 -11.38 -8.17 9.50
CA GLU A 109 -10.60 -6.99 9.92
C GLU A 109 -9.41 -6.77 8.98
N ILE A 110 -8.68 -7.83 8.64
CA ILE A 110 -7.57 -7.76 7.68
C ILE A 110 -8.09 -7.29 6.32
N MET A 111 -9.20 -7.86 5.85
CA MET A 111 -9.84 -7.45 4.60
C MET A 111 -10.25 -5.98 4.63
N ALA A 112 -10.87 -5.50 5.71
CA ALA A 112 -11.29 -4.11 5.83
C ALA A 112 -10.09 -3.14 5.73
N TYR A 113 -9.00 -3.41 6.45
CA TYR A 113 -7.79 -2.58 6.38
C TYR A 113 -7.10 -2.66 5.02
N TYR A 114 -7.12 -3.82 4.37
CA TYR A 114 -6.58 -4.00 3.02
C TYR A 114 -7.37 -3.20 1.98
N ILE A 115 -8.71 -3.28 1.99
CA ILE A 115 -9.56 -2.51 1.08
C ILE A 115 -9.42 -1.01 1.34
N SER A 116 -9.30 -0.59 2.59
CA SER A 116 -8.97 0.80 2.94
C SER A 116 -7.63 1.20 2.35
N PHE A 117 -6.61 0.34 2.42
CA PHE A 117 -5.28 0.61 1.86
C PHE A 117 -5.32 0.81 0.35
N LEU A 118 -6.01 -0.07 -0.39
CA LEU A 118 -6.19 0.12 -1.83
C LEU A 118 -6.93 1.43 -2.14
N LYS A 119 -7.97 1.76 -1.36
CA LYS A 119 -8.70 3.03 -1.53
C LYS A 119 -7.80 4.23 -1.28
N THR A 120 -7.02 4.24 -0.21
CA THR A 120 -6.07 5.30 0.12
C THR A 120 -5.07 5.52 -1.00
N LEU A 121 -4.50 4.45 -1.56
CA LEU A 121 -3.60 4.54 -2.71
C LEU A 121 -4.31 5.08 -3.95
N SER A 122 -5.56 4.66 -4.21
CA SER A 122 -6.33 5.15 -5.37
C SER A 122 -6.57 6.66 -5.32
N LEU A 123 -6.65 7.26 -4.13
CA LEU A 123 -6.82 8.70 -3.95
C LEU A 123 -5.53 9.48 -4.27
N LYS A 124 -4.37 8.81 -4.31
CA LYS A 124 -3.07 9.40 -4.68
C LYS A 124 -2.76 9.24 -6.18
N LEU A 125 -3.68 8.66 -6.96
CA LEU A 125 -3.51 8.53 -8.41
C LEU A 125 -3.62 9.88 -9.11
N ASN A 126 -2.67 10.13 -9.99
CA ASN A 126 -2.66 11.19 -10.99
C ASN A 126 -1.98 10.65 -12.27
N ASN A 127 -1.88 11.48 -13.31
CA ASN A 127 -1.32 11.08 -14.60
C ASN A 127 0.14 10.58 -14.53
N HIS A 128 0.88 10.93 -13.47
CA HIS A 128 2.25 10.48 -13.25
C HIS A 128 2.29 9.26 -12.32
N THR A 129 1.61 9.31 -11.17
CA THR A 129 1.70 8.26 -10.14
C THR A 129 1.05 6.95 -10.56
N VAL A 130 0.11 6.98 -11.50
CA VAL A 130 -0.54 5.78 -12.03
C VAL A 130 0.46 4.80 -12.66
N HIS A 131 1.55 5.30 -13.24
CA HIS A 131 2.60 4.49 -13.84
C HIS A 131 3.44 3.72 -12.81
N PHE A 132 3.37 4.06 -11.51
CA PHE A 132 3.94 3.21 -10.46
C PHE A 132 3.12 1.94 -10.23
N PHE A 133 1.85 1.91 -10.62
CA PHE A 133 0.95 0.77 -10.40
C PHE A 133 0.65 0.00 -11.68
N TYR A 134 0.75 0.65 -12.85
CA TYR A 134 0.50 0.05 -14.15
C TYR A 134 1.80 -0.18 -14.93
N ASN A 135 2.04 -1.42 -15.30
CA ASN A 135 3.15 -1.83 -16.15
C ASN A 135 2.63 -2.16 -17.56
N GLU A 136 2.94 -1.29 -18.52
CA GLU A 136 2.54 -1.44 -19.93
C GLU A 136 3.18 -2.66 -20.61
N HIS A 137 4.40 -3.04 -20.22
CA HIS A 137 5.11 -4.16 -20.85
C HIS A 137 4.50 -5.52 -20.47
N THR A 138 4.08 -5.68 -19.22
CA THR A 138 3.43 -6.90 -18.74
C THR A 138 1.91 -6.82 -18.82
N ASN A 139 1.36 -5.66 -19.22
CA ASN A 139 -0.06 -5.34 -19.19
C ASN A 139 -0.67 -5.71 -17.82
N ASP A 140 -0.08 -5.20 -16.74
CA ASP A 140 -0.49 -5.51 -15.37
C ASP A 140 -0.71 -4.23 -14.56
N PHE A 141 -1.79 -4.19 -13.77
CA PHE A 141 -2.15 -3.04 -12.95
C PHE A 141 -2.45 -3.47 -11.52
N ALA A 142 -1.40 -3.67 -10.72
CA ALA A 142 -1.49 -4.27 -9.37
C ALA A 142 -2.66 -3.73 -8.53
N LEU A 143 -2.78 -2.40 -8.40
CA LEU A 143 -3.84 -1.76 -7.62
C LEU A 143 -5.24 -2.10 -8.14
N TYR A 144 -5.44 -2.03 -9.45
CA TYR A 144 -6.73 -2.25 -10.06
C TYR A 144 -7.13 -3.72 -10.04
N THR A 145 -6.21 -4.59 -10.45
CA THR A 145 -6.39 -6.04 -10.56
C THR A 145 -6.73 -6.68 -9.22
N GLU A 146 -6.11 -6.22 -8.14
CA GLU A 146 -6.44 -6.72 -6.80
C GLU A 146 -7.78 -6.16 -6.29
N ALA A 147 -8.09 -4.89 -6.56
CA ALA A 147 -9.35 -4.28 -6.10
C ALA A 147 -10.60 -4.94 -6.72
N ILE A 148 -10.58 -5.23 -8.04
CA ILE A 148 -11.75 -5.77 -8.74
C ILE A 148 -12.14 -7.18 -8.32
N LYS A 149 -11.26 -7.93 -7.63
CA LYS A 149 -11.60 -9.25 -7.05
C LYS A 149 -12.73 -9.15 -6.03
N PHE A 150 -12.94 -7.97 -5.44
CA PHE A 150 -13.95 -7.68 -4.44
C PHE A 150 -15.20 -6.98 -5.02
N PHE A 151 -15.32 -6.89 -6.35
CA PHE A 151 -16.41 -6.16 -7.01
C PHE A 151 -17.80 -6.65 -6.58
N ASN A 152 -17.98 -7.97 -6.47
CA ASN A 152 -19.23 -8.64 -6.07
C ASN A 152 -19.23 -9.09 -4.59
N HIS A 153 -18.41 -8.46 -3.73
CA HIS A 153 -18.34 -8.82 -2.31
C HIS A 153 -19.71 -8.65 -1.60
N PRO A 154 -20.12 -9.54 -0.68
CA PRO A 154 -21.44 -9.46 -0.01
C PRO A 154 -21.61 -8.18 0.83
N GLU A 155 -20.53 -7.67 1.42
CA GLU A 155 -20.59 -6.42 2.18
C GLU A 155 -20.68 -5.17 1.29
N SER A 156 -21.65 -4.31 1.59
CA SER A 156 -21.90 -3.08 0.83
C SER A 156 -20.72 -2.10 0.89
N MET A 157 -20.09 -1.95 2.06
CA MET A 157 -18.98 -1.00 2.24
C MET A 157 -17.75 -1.39 1.41
N VAL A 158 -17.46 -2.69 1.30
CA VAL A 158 -16.40 -3.20 0.42
C VAL A 158 -16.70 -2.85 -1.05
N ARG A 159 -17.93 -3.11 -1.51
CA ARG A 159 -18.33 -2.74 -2.89
C ARG A 159 -18.24 -1.24 -3.15
N ILE A 160 -18.63 -0.41 -2.18
CA ILE A 160 -18.52 1.06 -2.30
C ILE A 160 -17.05 1.46 -2.46
N ALA A 161 -16.14 0.91 -1.64
CA ALA A 161 -14.72 1.19 -1.76
C ALA A 161 -14.15 0.75 -3.12
N VAL A 162 -14.48 -0.45 -3.60
CA VAL A 162 -14.04 -0.95 -4.92
C VAL A 162 -14.55 -0.05 -6.07
N ARG A 163 -15.80 0.43 -5.98
CA ARG A 163 -16.34 1.40 -6.96
C ARG A 163 -15.58 2.72 -6.91
N THR A 164 -15.26 3.24 -5.72
CA THR A 164 -14.43 4.44 -5.59
C THR A 164 -13.05 4.24 -6.22
N ILE A 165 -12.38 3.12 -5.94
CA ILE A 165 -11.08 2.79 -6.55
C ILE A 165 -11.20 2.76 -8.07
N THR A 166 -12.23 2.08 -8.58
CA THR A 166 -12.49 1.97 -10.02
C THR A 166 -12.66 3.35 -10.65
N LEU A 167 -13.48 4.24 -10.06
CA LEU A 167 -13.68 5.59 -10.58
C LEU A 167 -12.40 6.43 -10.58
N ASN A 168 -11.58 6.33 -9.51
CA ASN A 168 -10.30 7.04 -9.43
C ASN A 168 -9.32 6.57 -10.51
N VAL A 169 -9.28 5.25 -10.76
CA VAL A 169 -8.47 4.66 -11.82
C VAL A 169 -8.95 5.14 -13.19
N TYR A 170 -10.25 5.01 -13.50
CA TYR A 170 -10.82 5.50 -14.77
C TYR A 170 -10.50 6.97 -15.04
N LYS A 171 -10.56 7.82 -14.01
CA LYS A 171 -10.29 9.27 -14.11
C LYS A 171 -8.89 9.56 -14.66
N VAL A 172 -7.87 8.81 -14.21
CA VAL A 172 -6.47 9.03 -14.63
C VAL A 172 -6.10 8.27 -15.92
N SER A 173 -6.95 7.33 -16.34
CA SER A 173 -6.70 6.53 -17.55
C SER A 173 -7.23 7.18 -18.82
N LEU A 174 -8.07 8.22 -18.76
CA LEU A 174 -8.77 8.77 -19.94
C LEU A 174 -7.86 9.08 -21.14
N ASP A 175 -6.62 9.52 -20.87
CA ASP A 175 -5.64 9.86 -21.90
C ASP A 175 -4.63 8.73 -22.17
N ASN A 176 -4.70 7.59 -21.45
CA ASN A 176 -3.84 6.41 -21.63
C ASN A 176 -4.66 5.25 -22.23
N GLN A 177 -4.62 5.11 -23.56
CA GLN A 177 -5.38 4.09 -24.29
C GLN A 177 -5.06 2.64 -23.88
N PRO A 178 -3.78 2.23 -23.72
CA PRO A 178 -3.46 0.90 -23.20
C PRO A 178 -4.13 0.60 -21.86
N MET A 179 -4.07 1.54 -20.92
CA MET A 179 -4.65 1.38 -19.59
C MET A 179 -6.19 1.33 -19.64
N LEU A 180 -6.84 2.16 -20.46
CA LEU A 180 -8.29 2.09 -20.65
C LEU A 180 -8.73 0.74 -21.21
N HIS A 181 -7.98 0.20 -22.17
CA HIS A 181 -8.24 -1.12 -22.73
C HIS A 181 -8.14 -2.18 -21.65
N TYR A 182 -7.06 -2.15 -20.84
CA TYR A 182 -6.89 -3.05 -19.70
C TYR A 182 -8.08 -3.02 -18.75
N ILE A 183 -8.51 -1.83 -18.35
CA ILE A 183 -9.61 -1.65 -17.40
C ILE A 183 -10.91 -2.19 -17.97
N ARG A 184 -11.23 -1.88 -19.23
CA ARG A 184 -12.45 -2.36 -19.90
C ARG A 184 -12.49 -3.88 -20.04
N ASP A 185 -11.37 -4.49 -20.42
CA ASP A 185 -11.28 -5.95 -20.55
C ASP A 185 -11.48 -6.66 -19.20
N LYS A 186 -10.87 -6.12 -18.14
CA LYS A 186 -10.92 -6.71 -16.80
C LYS A 186 -12.25 -6.46 -16.07
N THR A 187 -12.95 -5.37 -16.37
CA THR A 187 -14.30 -5.11 -15.83
C THR A 187 -15.40 -5.88 -16.53
N ALA A 188 -15.17 -6.30 -17.77
CA ALA A 188 -16.14 -7.04 -18.57
C ALA A 188 -16.28 -8.52 -18.16
N VAL A 189 -15.48 -9.01 -17.20
CA VAL A 189 -15.57 -10.39 -16.72
C VAL A 189 -16.53 -10.46 -15.52
N PRO A 190 -17.65 -11.21 -15.63
CA PRO A 190 -18.68 -11.33 -14.58
C PRO A 190 -18.18 -11.86 -13.23
#